data_AF-A0AA39KPU8-F1
#
_entry.id   AF-A0AA39KPU8-F1
#
_cell.length_a   1.000
_cell.length_b   1.000
_cell.length_c   1.000
_cell.angle_alpha   90.00
_cell.angle_beta   90.00
_cell.angle_gamma   90.00
#
_symmetry.space_group_name_H-M   'P 1'
#
loop_
_entity.id
_entity.type
_entity.pdbx_description
1 polymer ?
#
loop_
_entity_poly.entity_id
_entity_poly.type
_entity_poly.pdbx_seq_one_letter_code
_entity_poly.pdbx_strand_id
1 'polypeptide(L)'
;MGNSKKCYKKTKDANNQSGNGVDTCAYYEILDDMFSKKPWIKPLSLAGNSVPLEDMRKNSSTSPPCKKMKQALTQAKINYFEDAIKNRQLNREEKASYNERKLQIFEKIAESLKK
;
A
#
# COMPACT_ATOMS: atom_id res chain seq x y z
N MET A 1 28.15 24.66 16.07
CA MET A 1 27.17 23.55 16.18
C MET A 1 27.54 22.25 15.44
N GLY A 2 28.70 22.13 14.78
CA GLY A 2 29.06 20.93 13.99
C GLY A 2 29.69 19.75 14.74
N ASN A 3 30.18 19.96 15.97
CA ASN A 3 30.95 18.93 16.70
C ASN A 3 30.10 18.00 17.57
N SER A 4 29.03 18.50 18.20
CA SER A 4 28.17 17.69 19.09
C SER A 4 27.41 16.59 18.34
N LYS A 5 26.82 16.91 17.18
CA LYS A 5 26.12 15.92 16.33
C LYS A 5 27.04 14.81 15.83
N LYS A 6 28.31 15.15 15.50
CA LYS A 6 29.31 14.18 15.06
C LYS A 6 29.76 13.27 16.23
N CYS A 7 29.95 13.83 17.42
CA CYS A 7 30.24 13.04 18.63
C CYS A 7 29.12 12.02 18.89
N TYR A 8 27.87 12.50 18.96
CA TYR A 8 26.70 11.66 19.20
C TYR A 8 26.57 10.51 18.20
N LYS A 9 26.72 10.78 16.89
CA LYS A 9 26.66 9.72 15.86
C LYS A 9 27.76 8.68 16.04
N LYS A 10 29.01 9.11 16.24
CA LYS A 10 30.14 8.20 16.45
C LYS A 10 29.93 7.30 17.67
N THR A 11 29.51 7.89 18.79
CA THR A 11 29.22 7.17 20.03
C THR A 11 28.06 6.18 19.85
N LYS A 12 26.97 6.61 19.19
CA LYS A 12 25.80 5.75 18.93
C LYS A 12 26.12 4.57 18.00
N ASP A 13 26.90 4.83 16.95
CA ASP A 13 27.32 3.80 16.00
C ASP A 13 28.29 2.80 16.65
N ALA A 14 29.24 3.28 17.47
CA ALA A 14 30.15 2.41 18.23
C ALA A 14 29.40 1.51 19.21
N ASN A 15 28.45 2.08 19.98
CA ASN A 15 27.62 1.33 20.92
C ASN A 15 26.75 0.26 20.21
N ASN A 16 26.24 0.56 19.01
CA ASN A 16 25.47 -0.40 18.22
C ASN A 16 26.33 -1.54 17.63
N GLN A 17 27.61 -1.27 17.32
CA GLN A 17 28.50 -2.26 16.68
C GLN A 17 29.17 -3.18 17.70
N SER A 18 29.64 -2.64 18.83
CA SER A 18 30.56 -3.37 19.69
C SER A 18 29.86 -4.17 20.79
N GLY A 19 28.71 -3.74 21.31
CA GLY A 19 27.99 -4.40 22.41
C GLY A 19 28.76 -4.57 23.73
N ASN A 20 30.07 -4.28 23.75
CA ASN A 20 31.01 -4.49 24.83
C ASN A 20 31.51 -3.13 25.32
N GLY A 21 30.68 -2.46 26.13
CA GLY A 21 31.00 -1.18 26.77
C GLY A 21 30.16 -0.03 26.22
N VAL A 22 29.46 0.65 27.11
CA VAL A 22 28.68 1.85 26.76
C VAL A 22 29.63 3.04 26.76
N ASP A 23 30.05 3.45 25.57
CA ASP A 23 30.73 4.73 25.42
C ASP A 23 29.70 5.85 25.56
N THR A 24 30.03 6.88 26.34
CA THR A 24 29.17 8.06 26.54
C THR A 24 29.92 9.34 26.12
N CYS A 25 29.22 10.23 25.42
CA CYS A 25 29.72 11.57 25.09
C CYS A 25 29.08 12.58 26.05
N ALA A 26 29.73 13.73 26.28
CA ALA A 26 29.13 14.81 27.04
C ALA A 26 27.75 15.19 26.46
N TYR A 27 26.74 15.27 27.33
CA TYR A 27 25.34 15.54 26.97
C TYR A 27 24.69 14.48 26.07
N TYR A 28 25.18 13.22 26.08
CA TYR A 28 24.64 12.14 25.25
C TYR A 28 23.11 11.98 25.41
N GLU A 29 22.58 12.04 26.63
CA GLU A 29 21.14 11.90 26.89
C GLU A 29 20.31 13.00 26.22
N ILE A 30 20.77 14.24 26.30
CA ILE A 30 20.11 15.40 25.66
C ILE A 30 20.17 15.25 24.14
N LEU A 31 21.33 14.84 23.62
CA LEU A 31 21.50 14.63 22.18
C LEU A 31 20.70 13.42 21.68
N ASP A 32 20.55 12.37 22.49
CA ASP A 32 19.72 11.23 22.16
C ASP A 32 18.25 11.61 22.17
N ASP A 33 17.76 12.36 23.14
CA ASP A 33 16.37 12.82 23.13
C ASP A 33 16.03 13.67 21.89
N MET A 34 16.95 14.57 21.48
CA MET A 34 16.78 15.43 20.32
C MET A 34 16.95 14.71 18.96
N PHE A 35 17.89 13.75 18.86
CA PHE A 35 18.25 13.12 17.57
C PHE A 35 17.74 11.68 17.40
N SER A 36 17.37 10.96 18.47
CA SER A 36 16.79 9.61 18.38
C SER A 36 15.38 9.65 17.82
N LYS A 37 14.58 10.63 18.24
CA LYS A 37 13.20 10.82 17.80
C LYS A 37 13.25 11.38 16.39
N LYS A 38 12.96 10.53 15.40
CA LYS A 38 12.80 10.91 14.00
C LYS A 38 11.31 11.02 13.71
N PRO A 39 10.65 12.17 14.00
CA PRO A 39 9.21 12.33 13.81
C PRO A 39 8.80 12.21 12.33
N TRP A 40 9.73 12.36 11.39
CA TRP A 40 9.49 12.14 9.96
C TRP A 40 9.65 10.68 9.51
N ILE A 41 10.14 9.77 10.36
CA ILE A 41 10.26 8.34 10.03
C ILE A 41 9.05 7.56 10.53
N LYS A 42 8.44 7.99 11.65
CA LYS A 42 7.17 7.44 12.12
C LYS A 42 6.05 8.39 11.70
N PRO A 43 5.15 8.00 10.79
CA PRO A 43 4.02 8.86 10.43
C PRO A 43 3.21 9.16 11.70
N LEU A 44 2.85 10.44 11.89
CA LEU A 44 2.04 10.89 13.04
C LEU A 44 0.71 10.11 13.16
N SER A 45 0.20 9.63 12.01
CA SER A 45 -0.91 8.71 11.93
C SER A 45 -0.70 7.79 10.73
N LEU A 46 -0.83 6.48 10.94
CA LEU A 46 -0.88 5.50 9.86
C LEU A 46 -2.35 5.41 9.39
N ALA A 47 -2.73 6.20 8.38
CA ALA A 47 -4.05 6.06 7.76
C ALA A 47 -4.06 4.80 6.87
N GLY A 48 -4.23 3.63 7.49
CA GLY A 48 -4.28 2.33 6.82
C GLY A 48 -5.04 1.30 7.64
N ASN A 49 -5.71 0.35 6.98
CA ASN A 49 -6.52 -0.70 7.62
C ASN A 49 -5.69 -1.85 8.24
N SER A 50 -4.38 -1.65 8.43
CA SER A 50 -3.47 -2.62 9.07
C SER A 50 -3.02 -2.05 10.42
N VAL A 51 -3.90 -2.12 11.41
CA VAL A 51 -3.54 -1.82 12.80
C VAL A 51 -2.97 -3.09 13.42
N PRO A 52 -1.70 -3.13 13.89
CA PRO A 52 -1.23 -4.19 14.76
C PRO A 52 -2.08 -4.20 16.04
N LEU A 53 -2.63 -5.36 16.39
CA LEU A 53 -3.65 -5.54 17.44
C LEU A 53 -3.22 -5.08 18.84
N GLU A 54 -1.92 -4.90 19.06
CA GLU A 54 -1.31 -4.63 20.36
C GLU A 54 -1.55 -3.18 20.87
N ASP A 55 -1.64 -2.18 19.98
CA ASP A 55 -1.78 -0.77 20.39
C ASP A 55 -3.24 -0.34 20.68
N MET A 56 -4.23 -1.18 20.41
CA MET A 56 -5.65 -0.88 20.63
C MET A 56 -6.13 -1.11 22.07
N ARG A 57 -5.27 -1.62 22.97
CA ARG A 57 -5.70 -2.05 24.33
C ARG A 57 -5.84 -0.95 25.38
N LYS A 58 -5.50 0.32 25.09
CA LYS A 58 -5.45 1.37 26.13
C LYS A 58 -6.56 2.41 26.14
N ASN A 59 -7.45 2.49 25.15
CA ASN A 59 -8.57 3.43 25.23
C ASN A 59 -9.92 2.71 25.17
N SER A 60 -10.55 2.68 26.34
CA SER A 60 -11.91 2.21 26.63
C SER A 60 -12.97 2.95 25.82
N SER A 61 -13.88 2.21 25.16
CA SER A 61 -15.32 2.17 25.46
C SER A 61 -16.11 1.62 24.26
N THR A 62 -16.61 0.40 24.44
CA THR A 62 -17.85 -0.19 23.88
C THR A 62 -18.45 0.43 22.60
N SER A 63 -18.18 -0.18 21.43
CA SER A 63 -19.10 -0.10 20.28
C SER A 63 -19.43 -1.52 19.81
N PRO A 64 -20.71 -1.89 19.58
CA PRO A 64 -21.07 -3.23 19.18
C PRO A 64 -20.56 -3.57 17.76
N PRO A 65 -20.18 -4.84 17.49
CA PRO A 65 -19.64 -5.22 16.19
C PRO A 65 -20.77 -5.28 15.16
N CYS A 66 -20.83 -4.30 14.25
CA CYS A 66 -21.76 -4.29 13.13
C CYS A 66 -21.35 -5.32 12.06
N LYS A 67 -21.56 -6.62 12.33
CA LYS A 67 -21.16 -7.73 11.43
C LYS A 67 -21.92 -7.73 10.10
N LYS A 68 -23.18 -7.26 10.09
CA LYS A 68 -24.04 -7.20 8.90
C LYS A 68 -23.53 -6.23 7.83
N MET A 69 -23.00 -5.08 8.25
CA MET A 69 -22.46 -4.07 7.34
C MET A 69 -21.20 -4.57 6.62
N LYS A 70 -20.37 -5.37 7.31
CA LYS A 70 -19.19 -6.01 6.70
C LYS A 70 -19.56 -7.04 5.63
N GLN A 71 -20.60 -7.84 5.88
CA GLN A 71 -21.08 -8.84 4.92
C GLN A 71 -21.64 -8.19 3.65
N ALA A 72 -22.45 -7.13 3.79
CA ALA A 72 -22.98 -6.38 2.66
C ALA A 72 -21.86 -5.76 1.79
N LEU A 73 -20.82 -5.21 2.42
CA LEU A 73 -19.66 -4.67 1.73
C LEU A 73 -18.91 -5.76 0.94
N THR A 74 -18.73 -6.95 1.54
CA THR A 74 -18.07 -8.07 0.86
C THR A 74 -18.88 -8.52 -0.35
N GLN A 75 -20.20 -8.63 -0.24
CA GLN A 75 -21.04 -9.02 -1.37
C GLN A 75 -21.00 -7.98 -2.49
N ALA A 76 -21.06 -6.69 -2.17
CA ALA A 76 -20.96 -5.62 -3.16
C ALA A 76 -19.62 -5.67 -3.93
N LYS A 77 -18.52 -6.01 -3.24
CA LYS A 77 -17.21 -6.21 -3.87
C LYS A 77 -17.21 -7.42 -4.82
N ILE A 78 -17.78 -8.54 -4.40
CA ILE A 78 -17.87 -9.75 -5.23
C ILE A 78 -18.63 -9.44 -6.51
N ASN A 79 -19.82 -8.83 -6.39
CA ASN A 79 -20.66 -8.46 -7.53
C ASN A 79 -19.90 -7.54 -8.51
N TYR A 80 -19.19 -6.54 -7.99
CA TYR A 80 -18.38 -5.64 -8.82
C TYR A 80 -17.30 -6.38 -9.62
N PHE A 81 -16.61 -7.34 -8.99
CA PHE A 81 -15.60 -8.13 -9.69
C PHE A 81 -16.20 -9.02 -10.76
N GLU A 82 -17.36 -9.63 -10.49
CA GLU A 82 -18.11 -10.44 -11.46
C GLU A 82 -18.53 -9.59 -12.68
N ASP A 83 -19.10 -8.42 -12.44
CA ASP A 83 -19.49 -7.47 -13.49
C ASP A 83 -18.28 -7.02 -14.32
N ALA A 84 -17.14 -6.74 -13.67
CA ALA A 84 -15.91 -6.37 -14.36
C ALA A 84 -15.39 -7.48 -15.28
N ILE A 85 -15.47 -8.74 -14.85
CA ILE A 85 -15.08 -9.90 -15.67
C ILE A 85 -16.04 -10.05 -16.87
N LYS A 86 -17.35 -9.98 -16.61
CA LYS A 86 -18.39 -10.10 -17.64
C LYS A 86 -18.25 -9.01 -18.71
N ASN A 87 -18.06 -7.76 -18.30
CA ASN A 87 -17.84 -6.65 -19.23
C ASN A 87 -16.59 -6.85 -20.10
N ARG A 88 -15.52 -7.40 -19.55
CA ARG A 88 -14.31 -7.74 -20.33
C ARG A 88 -14.58 -8.83 -21.37
N GLN A 89 -15.42 -9.82 -21.07
CA GLN A 89 -15.81 -10.89 -21.99
C GLN A 89 -16.68 -10.33 -23.12
N LEU A 90 -17.74 -9.58 -22.78
CA LEU A 90 -18.62 -8.93 -23.76
C LEU A 90 -17.83 -8.05 -24.74
N ASN A 91 -16.93 -7.21 -24.21
CA ASN A 91 -16.08 -6.37 -25.07
C ASN A 91 -15.16 -7.17 -26.00
N ARG A 92 -14.74 -8.39 -25.64
CA ARG A 92 -13.94 -9.27 -26.50
C ARG A 92 -14.81 -9.88 -27.60
N GLU A 93 -16.00 -10.36 -27.25
CA GLU A 93 -16.97 -10.94 -28.17
C GLU A 93 -17.47 -9.90 -29.19
N GLU A 94 -17.78 -8.68 -28.74
CA GLU A 94 -18.17 -7.57 -29.61
C GLU A 94 -17.05 -7.23 -30.61
N LYS A 95 -15.79 -7.16 -30.16
CA LYS A 95 -14.64 -6.93 -31.03
C LYS A 95 -14.43 -8.08 -32.03
N ALA A 96 -14.57 -9.33 -31.58
CA ALA A 96 -14.46 -10.49 -32.46
C ALA A 96 -15.53 -10.46 -33.55
N SER A 97 -16.80 -10.26 -33.18
CA SER A 97 -17.92 -10.18 -34.12
C SER A 97 -17.82 -8.99 -35.08
N TYR A 98 -17.24 -7.86 -34.65
CA TYR A 98 -16.95 -6.73 -35.53
C TYR A 98 -15.86 -7.09 -36.55
N ASN A 99 -14.78 -7.73 -36.09
CA ASN A 99 -13.70 -8.15 -36.97
C ASN A 99 -14.16 -9.20 -37.99
N GLU A 100 -14.99 -10.16 -37.59
CA GLU A 100 -15.59 -11.16 -38.47
C GLU A 100 -16.44 -10.50 -39.58
N ARG A 101 -17.33 -9.58 -39.21
CA ARG A 101 -18.14 -8.82 -40.19
C ARG A 101 -17.26 -8.02 -41.15
N LYS A 102 -16.19 -7.41 -40.64
CA LYS A 102 -15.23 -6.66 -41.45
C LYS A 102 -14.51 -7.56 -42.46
N LEU A 103 -14.09 -8.75 -42.04
CA LEU A 103 -13.46 -9.74 -42.92
C LEU A 103 -14.41 -10.19 -44.02
N GLN A 104 -15.67 -10.51 -43.69
CA GLN A 104 -16.68 -10.88 -44.70
C GLN A 104 -16.89 -9.79 -45.75
N ILE A 105 -16.85 -8.52 -45.36
CA ILE A 105 -16.95 -7.40 -46.31
C ILE A 105 -15.73 -7.37 -47.23
N PHE A 106 -14.52 -7.53 -46.68
CA PHE A 106 -13.30 -7.55 -47.50
C PHE A 106 -13.26 -8.73 -48.45
N GLU A 107 -13.70 -9.91 -48.03
CA GLU A 107 -13.82 -11.08 -48.90
C GLU A 107 -14.74 -10.79 -50.09
N LYS A 108 -15.92 -10.21 -49.84
CA LYS A 108 -16.86 -9.81 -50.90
C LYS A 108 -16.27 -8.79 -51.87
N ILE A 109 -15.53 -7.79 -51.36
CA ILE A 109 -14.85 -6.80 -52.21
C ILE A 109 -13.77 -7.49 -53.05
N ALA A 110 -12.96 -8.35 -52.44
CA ALA A 110 -11.91 -9.09 -53.13
C ALA A 110 -12.47 -9.99 -54.25
N GLU A 111 -13.61 -10.65 -54.01
CA GLU A 111 -14.33 -11.42 -55.03
C GLU A 111 -14.85 -10.54 -56.17
N SER A 112 -15.38 -9.35 -55.86
CA SER A 112 -15.88 -8.43 -56.89
C SER A 112 -14.77 -7.89 -57.80
N LEU A 113 -13.54 -7.76 -57.29
CA LEU A 113 -12.37 -7.29 -58.04
C LEU A 113 -11.67 -8.40 -58.85
N LYS A 114 -12.02 -9.67 -58.60
CA LYS A 114 -11.50 -10.82 -59.36
C LYS A 114 -12.29 -11.09 -60.65
N LYS A 115 -13.44 -10.44 -60.84
CA LYS A 115 -14.18 -10.41 -62.11
C LYS A 115 -13.61 -9.34 -63.03
#